data_AF-A0AAQ4REF5-F1
#
_entry.id   AF-A0AAQ4REF5-F1
#
_cell.length_a   1.000
_cell.length_b   1.000
_cell.length_c   1.000
_cell.angle_alpha   90.00
_cell.angle_beta   90.00
_cell.angle_gamma   90.00
#
_symmetry.space_group_name_H-M   'P 1'
#
loop_
_entity.id
_entity.type
_entity.pdbx_description
1 polymer ?
#
loop_
_entity_poly.entity_id
_entity_poly.type
_entity_poly.pdbx_seq_one_letter_code
_entity_poly.pdbx_strand_id
1 'polypeptide(L)'
;MESPLEEPGSTTLTEVRLVLIGERWSGKSFSGNTILGKDALECGRARTAHTEVRHARAEGRRLVVVDGPGWSGSLSLAEIPEVDKQRFKLHASACPPGPHAFLLVVPLDTAFSAGSRRTVEEHMKLLGEAAWRHTLLLFTCGDFLRKRTIEQHIEGEGESLRWLTERCGNRFHVFHNKEKGNLRQVQGLLEKVEEMAQRCGFFRLDEATLNAVKEKQREAEERAKERKRRAEEQRRQRRELFPDATSELLEITIVMLGQKTSGKSATGNHLLSKEVFPTCENKTCQVAEGSVAGRSLTVIDTPGWRNNPSACTEAQDKEIVRGLSLSPQGVHAVLLAVAMDQKFGDDEQAALEAHVGLLGAGVWRHAVVLLTHGDSLAGRSVEEHIELESGALRRLVERCENRYHVVNNSKRAEPRQTAELFQKIEEMVAANGGQLFHPEVAEVHLRIEEKFASTRLKEVMRRRLEAEFRQRELELMEGFKETLLHLQGSVRSRSNSLSVVQKKVGKSEERINRTICLEIEKLDKEMKRKSSVDVQSSMDFLLPEFSTATPASQGGNPSRRLVNVLGWLSKLQVGEENFSQTSGYRSELDPDPNDLNE
;
A
#
# COMPACT_ATOMS: atom_id res chain seq x y z
N MET A 1 -59.84 22.11 36.53
CA MET A 1 -58.76 21.12 36.71
C MET A 1 -58.13 20.92 35.36
N GLU A 2 -57.10 21.71 35.08
CA GLU A 2 -56.30 21.58 33.87
C GLU A 2 -55.42 20.33 34.01
N SER A 3 -55.44 19.50 32.97
CA SER A 3 -54.54 18.38 32.77
C SER A 3 -53.10 18.86 32.58
N PRO A 4 -52.09 18.23 33.18
CA PRO A 4 -50.71 18.60 32.93
C PRO A 4 -50.31 18.20 31.51
N LEU A 5 -49.74 19.17 30.79
CA LEU A 5 -49.03 18.99 29.53
C LEU A 5 -47.84 18.05 29.76
N GLU A 6 -47.83 16.90 29.09
CA GLU A 6 -46.63 16.07 28.97
C GLU A 6 -45.61 16.83 28.11
N GLU A 7 -44.48 17.18 28.72
CA GLU A 7 -43.30 17.61 27.97
C GLU A 7 -42.77 16.44 27.11
N PRO A 8 -42.25 16.70 25.89
CA PRO A 8 -41.68 15.65 25.06
C PRO A 8 -40.38 15.14 25.70
N GLY A 9 -40.48 14.03 26.42
CA GLY A 9 -39.34 13.38 27.06
C GLY A 9 -38.28 12.99 26.03
N SER A 10 -37.09 13.58 26.18
CA SER A 10 -35.87 13.09 25.51
C SER A 10 -35.64 11.63 25.93
N THR A 11 -35.85 10.71 24.98
CA THR A 11 -35.67 9.28 25.21
C THR A 11 -34.18 8.97 25.26
N THR A 12 -33.64 8.95 26.48
CA THR A 12 -32.25 8.55 26.74
C THR A 12 -32.05 7.09 26.34
N LEU A 13 -30.93 6.78 25.67
CA LEU A 13 -30.66 5.42 25.24
C LEU A 13 -30.26 4.58 26.45
N THR A 14 -30.94 3.45 26.65
CA THR A 14 -30.58 2.48 27.70
C THR A 14 -29.22 1.82 27.45
N GLU A 15 -28.81 1.76 26.19
CA GLU A 15 -27.52 1.24 25.76
C GLU A 15 -26.93 2.06 24.62
N VAL A 16 -25.65 2.41 24.72
CA VAL A 16 -24.86 3.10 23.68
C VAL A 16 -23.73 2.18 23.25
N ARG A 17 -23.47 2.11 21.93
CA ARG A 17 -22.52 1.20 21.29
C ARG A 17 -21.60 2.02 20.40
N LEU A 18 -20.32 2.03 20.74
CA LEU A 18 -19.30 2.91 20.16
C LEU A 18 -18.19 2.05 19.57
N VAL A 19 -17.74 2.40 18.36
CA VAL A 19 -16.55 1.79 17.75
C VAL A 19 -15.49 2.86 17.59
N LEU A 20 -14.32 2.67 18.20
CA LEU A 20 -13.19 3.57 18.10
C LEU A 20 -12.37 3.24 16.85
N ILE A 21 -12.19 4.21 15.96
CA ILE A 21 -11.42 4.08 14.73
C ILE A 21 -10.42 5.24 14.59
N GLY A 22 -9.35 5.05 13.84
CA GLY A 22 -8.31 6.06 13.69
C GLY A 22 -6.91 5.48 13.55
N GLU A 23 -5.94 6.35 13.31
CA GLU A 23 -4.55 5.98 13.07
C GLU A 23 -3.91 5.29 14.30
N ARG A 24 -2.86 4.51 14.09
CA ARG A 24 -2.01 4.03 15.18
C ARG A 24 -1.55 5.23 16.03
N TRP A 25 -1.54 5.04 17.35
CA TRP A 25 -1.09 6.05 18.32
C TRP A 25 -1.97 7.31 18.44
N SER A 26 -3.15 7.36 17.81
CA SER A 26 -4.09 8.50 17.96
C SER A 26 -4.74 8.64 19.34
N GLY A 27 -4.50 7.69 20.24
CA GLY A 27 -5.07 7.67 21.58
C GLY A 27 -6.44 6.99 21.70
N LYS A 28 -6.81 6.10 20.75
CA LYS A 28 -8.09 5.34 20.79
C LYS A 28 -8.31 4.62 22.12
N SER A 29 -7.40 3.74 22.52
CA SER A 29 -7.53 2.94 23.76
C SER A 29 -7.61 3.83 25.00
N PHE A 30 -6.86 4.94 25.00
CA PHE A 30 -6.91 5.93 26.08
C PHE A 30 -8.28 6.62 26.16
N SER A 31 -8.79 7.10 25.03
CA SER A 31 -10.15 7.66 24.92
C SER A 31 -11.22 6.65 25.33
N GLY A 32 -11.06 5.38 24.96
CA GLY A 32 -11.94 4.29 25.36
C GLY A 32 -11.97 4.10 26.88
N ASN A 33 -10.82 4.13 27.55
CA ASN A 33 -10.76 4.05 29.02
C ASN A 33 -11.42 5.24 29.70
N THR A 34 -11.23 6.45 29.18
CA THR A 34 -11.93 7.65 29.67
C THR A 34 -13.44 7.49 29.54
N ILE A 35 -13.94 6.99 28.40
CA ILE A 35 -15.37 6.74 28.18
C ILE A 35 -15.91 5.65 29.11
N LEU A 36 -15.13 4.59 29.34
CA LEU A 36 -15.52 3.48 30.21
C LEU A 36 -15.42 3.83 31.71
N GLY A 37 -14.73 4.91 32.07
CA GLY A 37 -14.48 5.32 33.46
C GLY A 37 -13.53 4.38 34.23
N LYS A 38 -12.79 3.52 33.53
CA LYS A 38 -11.85 2.54 34.10
C LYS A 38 -10.76 2.17 33.11
N ASP A 39 -9.59 1.78 33.61
CA ASP A 39 -8.47 1.27 32.81
C ASP A 39 -8.74 -0.18 32.37
N ALA A 40 -9.58 -0.36 31.35
CA ALA A 40 -10.01 -1.69 30.86
C ALA A 40 -9.41 -2.08 29.50
N LEU A 41 -8.86 -1.13 28.76
CA LEU A 41 -8.13 -1.30 27.50
C LEU A 41 -6.65 -1.11 27.78
N GLU A 42 -5.81 -2.01 27.26
CA GLU A 42 -4.36 -1.89 27.41
C GLU A 42 -3.85 -0.60 26.73
N CYS A 43 -3.22 0.27 27.52
CA CYS A 43 -2.66 1.54 27.07
C CYS A 43 -1.14 1.51 27.28
N GLY A 44 -0.34 1.77 26.23
CA GLY A 44 1.12 1.80 26.35
C GLY A 44 1.84 1.77 25.01
N ARG A 45 3.11 1.34 25.02
CA ARG A 45 3.92 1.15 23.80
C ARG A 45 3.58 -0.12 23.02
N ALA A 46 2.66 -0.95 23.53
CA ALA A 46 2.18 -2.14 22.84
C ALA A 46 1.10 -1.75 21.83
N ARG A 47 1.18 -2.33 20.63
CA ARG A 47 0.17 -2.15 19.58
C ARG A 47 -1.09 -2.91 19.96
N THR A 48 -2.26 -2.26 19.90
CA THR A 48 -3.56 -2.94 19.91
C THR A 48 -3.62 -3.87 18.70
N ALA A 49 -3.39 -5.17 18.91
CA ALA A 49 -3.36 -6.17 17.84
C ALA A 49 -4.74 -6.77 17.55
N HIS A 50 -5.67 -6.65 18.49
CA HIS A 50 -7.00 -7.27 18.47
C HIS A 50 -8.10 -6.24 18.68
N THR A 51 -9.27 -6.53 18.11
CA THR A 51 -10.49 -5.80 18.46
C THR A 51 -10.90 -6.17 19.89
N GLU A 52 -10.93 -5.20 20.79
CA GLU A 52 -11.36 -5.40 22.17
C GLU A 52 -12.77 -4.85 22.37
N VAL A 53 -13.70 -5.72 22.80
CA VAL A 53 -15.04 -5.28 23.22
C VAL A 53 -15.04 -5.17 24.73
N ARG A 54 -15.50 -4.02 25.24
CA ARG A 54 -15.62 -3.76 26.67
C ARG A 54 -17.01 -3.23 27.00
N HIS A 55 -17.53 -3.74 28.11
CA HIS A 55 -18.80 -3.31 28.69
C HIS A 55 -18.55 -2.48 29.95
N ALA A 56 -19.28 -1.37 30.06
CA ALA A 56 -19.30 -0.55 31.26
C ALA A 56 -20.70 0.02 31.51
N ARG A 57 -20.85 0.62 32.68
CA ARG A 57 -22.01 1.43 33.02
C ARG A 57 -21.52 2.84 33.36
N ALA A 58 -21.98 3.84 32.63
CA ALA A 58 -21.63 5.23 32.86
C ALA A 58 -22.90 6.08 32.72
N GLU A 59 -23.09 7.08 33.60
CA GLU A 59 -24.26 7.98 33.58
C GLU A 59 -25.61 7.23 33.50
N GLY A 60 -25.74 6.11 34.22
CA GLY A 60 -26.94 5.26 34.24
C GLY A 60 -27.13 4.32 33.03
N ARG A 61 -26.30 4.45 31.98
CA ARG A 61 -26.43 3.78 30.68
C ARG A 61 -25.49 2.59 30.54
N ARG A 62 -25.87 1.57 29.76
CA ARG A 62 -24.94 0.50 29.36
C ARG A 62 -24.09 0.97 28.17
N LEU A 63 -22.77 0.89 28.30
CA LEU A 63 -21.84 1.21 27.22
C LEU A 63 -21.20 -0.06 26.68
N VAL A 64 -21.17 -0.19 25.36
CA VAL A 64 -20.32 -1.14 24.63
C VAL A 64 -19.31 -0.31 23.85
N VAL A 65 -18.04 -0.43 24.20
CA VAL A 65 -16.95 0.23 23.49
C VAL A 65 -16.12 -0.84 22.80
N VAL A 66 -16.02 -0.72 21.48
CA VAL A 66 -15.19 -1.58 20.63
C VAL A 66 -13.94 -0.80 20.26
N ASP A 67 -12.79 -1.20 20.79
CA ASP A 67 -11.50 -0.64 20.42
C ASP A 67 -10.89 -1.47 19.29
N GLY A 68 -10.77 -0.87 18.11
CA GLY A 68 -10.15 -1.50 16.95
C GLY A 68 -8.65 -1.23 16.85
N PRO A 69 -7.85 -2.13 16.24
CA PRO A 69 -6.47 -1.85 15.90
C PRO A 69 -6.37 -0.55 15.09
N GLY A 70 -5.36 0.27 15.40
CA GLY A 70 -5.10 1.48 14.62
C GLY A 70 -4.60 1.14 13.23
N TRP A 71 -5.08 1.88 12.23
CA TRP A 71 -4.56 1.73 10.87
C TRP A 71 -3.19 2.39 10.72
N SER A 72 -2.34 1.81 9.86
CA SER A 72 -1.12 2.46 9.39
C SER A 72 -1.44 3.65 8.48
N GLY A 73 -0.49 4.56 8.30
CA GLY A 73 -0.58 5.68 7.35
C GLY A 73 -0.56 5.28 5.87
N SER A 74 -1.13 4.12 5.53
CA SER A 74 -1.27 3.61 4.16
C SER A 74 -2.18 4.54 3.37
N LEU A 75 -1.71 4.98 2.20
CA LEU A 75 -2.35 6.06 1.45
C LEU A 75 -3.37 5.55 0.41
N SER A 76 -3.51 4.23 0.30
CA SER A 76 -4.41 3.55 -0.65
C SER A 76 -5.00 2.27 -0.06
N LEU A 77 -6.26 1.96 -0.38
CA LEU A 77 -6.87 0.64 -0.15
C LEU A 77 -6.03 -0.52 -0.69
N ALA A 78 -5.25 -0.28 -1.76
CA ALA A 78 -4.38 -1.30 -2.32
C ALA A 78 -3.22 -1.65 -1.39
N GLU A 79 -2.77 -0.76 -0.50
CA GLU A 79 -1.62 -0.96 0.39
C GLU A 79 -2.00 -1.60 1.74
N ILE A 80 -3.29 -1.59 2.09
CA ILE A 80 -3.77 -2.15 3.35
C ILE A 80 -3.74 -3.69 3.26
N PRO A 81 -3.14 -4.39 4.25
CA PRO A 81 -3.22 -5.86 4.34
C PRO A 81 -4.66 -6.37 4.30
N GLU A 82 -4.90 -7.49 3.61
CA GLU A 82 -6.26 -8.00 3.44
C GLU A 82 -6.89 -8.39 4.78
N VAL A 83 -6.05 -8.91 5.68
CA VAL A 83 -6.37 -9.17 7.08
C VAL A 83 -6.98 -7.94 7.77
N ASP A 84 -6.35 -6.77 7.61
CA ASP A 84 -6.75 -5.56 8.31
C ASP A 84 -8.04 -4.99 7.71
N LYS A 85 -8.24 -5.14 6.39
CA LYS A 85 -9.51 -4.79 5.73
C LYS A 85 -10.68 -5.61 6.28
N GLN A 86 -10.51 -6.93 6.40
CA GLN A 86 -11.55 -7.80 6.93
C GLN A 86 -11.88 -7.45 8.39
N ARG A 87 -10.86 -7.28 9.23
CA ARG A 87 -11.04 -6.88 10.63
C ARG A 87 -11.80 -5.57 10.75
N PHE A 88 -11.40 -4.56 9.97
CA PHE A 88 -12.03 -3.25 9.99
C PHE A 88 -13.51 -3.31 9.61
N LYS A 89 -13.86 -4.09 8.58
CA LYS A 89 -15.27 -4.33 8.20
C LYS A 89 -16.06 -5.00 9.33
N LEU A 90 -15.44 -5.94 10.03
CA LEU A 90 -16.09 -6.71 11.10
C LEU A 90 -16.25 -5.94 12.42
N HIS A 91 -15.57 -4.80 12.62
CA HIS A 91 -15.73 -3.99 13.84
C HIS A 91 -17.20 -3.63 14.12
N ALA A 92 -17.96 -3.32 13.09
CA ALA A 92 -19.39 -3.01 13.22
C ALA A 92 -20.22 -4.23 13.70
N SER A 93 -19.81 -5.44 13.32
CA SER A 93 -20.50 -6.68 13.72
C SER A 93 -20.17 -7.13 15.15
N ALA A 94 -19.13 -6.56 15.76
CA ALA A 94 -18.71 -6.90 17.12
C ALA A 94 -19.67 -6.37 18.21
N CYS A 95 -20.66 -5.54 17.85
CA CYS A 95 -21.62 -4.98 18.79
C CYS A 95 -23.07 -5.01 18.23
N PRO A 96 -23.73 -6.19 18.21
CA PRO A 96 -25.09 -6.34 17.66
C PRO A 96 -26.13 -5.44 18.34
N PRO A 97 -27.12 -4.90 17.61
CA PRO A 97 -27.38 -5.04 16.17
C PRO A 97 -26.48 -4.18 15.26
N GLY A 98 -25.55 -3.40 15.83
CA GLY A 98 -24.61 -2.53 15.13
C GLY A 98 -24.30 -1.28 15.97
N PRO A 99 -23.21 -0.53 15.67
CA PRO A 99 -22.80 0.61 16.47
C PRO A 99 -23.73 1.80 16.28
N HIS A 100 -23.94 2.55 17.35
CA HIS A 100 -24.63 3.84 17.29
C HIS A 100 -23.70 4.92 16.70
N ALA A 101 -22.41 4.86 17.04
CA ALA A 101 -21.40 5.79 16.53
C ALA A 101 -20.05 5.13 16.23
N PHE A 102 -19.40 5.58 15.17
CA PHE A 102 -17.96 5.46 14.97
C PHE A 102 -17.29 6.72 15.52
N LEU A 103 -16.40 6.57 16.50
CA LEU A 103 -15.58 7.66 17.01
C LEU A 103 -14.25 7.66 16.28
N LEU A 104 -14.09 8.60 15.34
CA LEU A 104 -12.84 8.77 14.60
C LEU A 104 -11.88 9.66 15.39
N VAL A 105 -10.85 9.04 15.96
CA VAL A 105 -9.93 9.67 16.90
C VAL A 105 -8.80 10.37 16.17
N VAL A 106 -8.68 11.69 16.35
CA VAL A 106 -7.67 12.55 15.71
C VAL A 106 -6.90 13.33 16.79
N PRO A 107 -5.58 13.13 16.92
CA PRO A 107 -4.77 13.83 17.90
C PRO A 107 -4.43 15.27 17.46
N LEU A 108 -4.66 16.24 18.35
CA LEU A 108 -4.41 17.67 18.07
C LEU A 108 -2.94 18.10 18.23
N ASP A 109 -2.09 17.25 18.79
CA ASP A 109 -0.66 17.50 18.94
C ASP A 109 0.15 17.17 17.67
N THR A 110 -0.52 16.70 16.62
CA THR A 110 0.08 16.38 15.31
C THR A 110 -0.67 17.07 14.17
N ALA A 111 0.06 17.55 13.16
CA ALA A 111 -0.52 18.21 12.00
C ALA A 111 -1.32 17.23 11.12
N PHE A 112 -2.51 17.62 10.67
CA PHE A 112 -3.38 16.78 9.85
C PHE A 112 -3.10 16.97 8.36
N SER A 113 -2.14 16.19 7.84
CA SER A 113 -1.68 16.29 6.45
C SER A 113 -2.69 15.77 5.42
N ALA A 114 -2.48 16.14 4.15
CA ALA A 114 -3.23 15.56 3.02
C ALA A 114 -3.09 14.02 2.92
N GLY A 115 -1.96 13.46 3.38
CA GLY A 115 -1.78 12.01 3.48
C GLY A 115 -2.69 11.38 4.55
N SER A 116 -2.82 12.05 5.70
CA SER A 116 -3.74 11.63 6.78
C SER A 116 -5.19 11.63 6.30
N ARG A 117 -5.59 12.68 5.55
CA ARG A 117 -6.90 12.74 4.89
C ARG A 117 -7.14 11.54 3.97
N ARG A 118 -6.21 11.26 3.05
CA ARG A 118 -6.32 10.12 2.13
C ARG A 118 -6.45 8.80 2.89
N THR A 119 -5.63 8.62 3.93
CA THR A 119 -5.68 7.43 4.78
C THR A 119 -7.06 7.22 5.38
N VAL A 120 -7.65 8.26 6.00
CA VAL A 120 -9.00 8.20 6.58
C VAL A 120 -10.04 7.86 5.51
N GLU A 121 -9.97 8.53 4.36
CA GLU A 121 -10.92 8.33 3.26
C GLU A 121 -10.89 6.88 2.75
N GLU A 122 -9.70 6.33 2.49
CA GLU A 122 -9.52 4.96 2.01
C GLU A 122 -10.00 3.92 3.04
N HIS A 123 -9.72 4.12 4.33
CA HIS A 123 -10.23 3.21 5.37
C HIS A 123 -11.75 3.28 5.47
N MET A 124 -12.33 4.48 5.46
CA MET A 124 -13.79 4.67 5.56
C MET A 124 -14.54 4.10 4.35
N LYS A 125 -13.94 4.04 3.16
CA LYS A 125 -14.50 3.34 1.98
C LYS A 125 -14.82 1.86 2.27
N LEU A 126 -14.09 1.20 3.17
CA LEU A 126 -14.35 -0.20 3.54
C LEU A 126 -15.71 -0.41 4.23
N LEU A 127 -16.21 0.61 4.94
CA LEU A 127 -17.53 0.59 5.61
C LEU A 127 -18.64 1.20 4.74
N GLY A 128 -18.27 1.81 3.61
CA GLY A 128 -19.18 2.46 2.67
C GLY A 128 -19.62 3.87 3.11
N GLU A 129 -20.25 4.60 2.19
CA GLU A 129 -20.65 6.00 2.41
C GLU A 129 -21.65 6.19 3.55
N ALA A 130 -22.46 5.16 3.86
CA ALA A 130 -23.39 5.20 4.98
C ALA A 130 -22.70 5.38 6.34
N ALA A 131 -21.45 4.93 6.48
CA ALA A 131 -20.70 4.99 7.73
C ALA A 131 -20.46 6.43 8.20
N TRP A 132 -20.23 7.37 7.28
CA TRP A 132 -20.03 8.79 7.60
C TRP A 132 -21.20 9.39 8.36
N ARG A 133 -22.43 8.93 8.11
CA ARG A 133 -23.63 9.38 8.84
C ARG A 133 -23.64 8.93 10.30
N HIS A 134 -22.83 7.95 10.67
CA HIS A 134 -22.66 7.48 12.04
C HIS A 134 -21.28 7.84 12.62
N THR A 135 -20.47 8.65 11.93
CA THR A 135 -19.15 9.05 12.40
C THR A 135 -19.20 10.37 13.17
N LEU A 136 -18.59 10.39 14.35
CA LEU A 136 -18.31 11.59 15.15
C LEU A 136 -16.80 11.72 15.33
N LEU A 137 -16.25 12.91 15.07
CA LEU A 137 -14.83 13.18 15.25
C LEU A 137 -14.50 13.37 16.74
N LEU A 138 -13.55 12.59 17.25
CA LEU A 138 -13.06 12.72 18.60
C LEU A 138 -11.64 13.29 18.57
N PHE A 139 -11.50 14.57 18.90
CA PHE A 139 -10.20 15.20 19.04
C PHE A 139 -9.58 14.85 20.39
N THR A 140 -8.38 14.28 20.38
CA THR A 140 -7.58 14.02 21.59
C THR A 140 -6.52 15.10 21.76
N CYS A 141 -5.88 15.15 22.93
CA CYS A 141 -4.88 16.17 23.25
C CYS A 141 -5.46 17.60 23.22
N GLY A 142 -6.72 17.79 23.63
CA GLY A 142 -7.38 19.11 23.73
C GLY A 142 -6.60 20.15 24.53
N ASP A 143 -5.72 19.70 25.43
CA ASP A 143 -4.80 20.55 26.19
C ASP A 143 -3.85 21.39 25.31
N PHE A 144 -3.62 20.98 24.05
CA PHE A 144 -2.81 21.71 23.08
C PHE A 144 -3.53 22.93 22.49
N LEU A 145 -4.86 23.01 22.61
CA LEU A 145 -5.63 24.15 22.10
C LEU A 145 -5.35 25.44 22.87
N ARG A 146 -4.77 25.38 24.09
CA ARG A 146 -4.44 26.52 24.96
C ARG A 146 -5.58 27.55 25.06
N LYS A 147 -5.52 28.66 24.33
CA LYS A 147 -6.53 29.75 24.29
C LYS A 147 -7.36 29.79 23.00
N ARG A 148 -7.09 28.89 22.04
CA ARG A 148 -7.83 28.81 20.78
C ARG A 148 -9.02 27.87 20.95
N THR A 149 -10.10 28.16 20.26
CA THR A 149 -11.21 27.20 20.16
C THR A 149 -10.86 26.11 19.14
N ILE A 150 -11.55 24.97 19.21
CA ILE A 150 -11.35 23.89 18.24
C ILE A 150 -11.70 24.34 16.82
N GLU A 151 -12.70 25.22 16.66
CA GLU A 151 -13.09 25.79 15.36
C GLU A 151 -11.96 26.63 14.76
N GLN A 152 -11.27 27.43 15.58
CA GLN A 152 -10.10 28.20 15.14
C GLN A 152 -8.93 27.30 14.74
N HIS A 153 -8.79 26.15 15.39
CA HIS A 153 -7.76 25.17 15.04
C HIS A 153 -8.10 24.45 13.72
N ILE A 154 -9.34 24.03 13.52
CA ILE A 154 -9.80 23.41 12.27
C ILE A 154 -9.58 24.37 11.09
N GLU A 155 -9.89 25.66 11.28
CA GLU A 155 -9.68 26.66 10.23
C GLU A 155 -8.19 26.89 9.94
N GLY A 156 -7.34 26.83 10.96
CA GLY A 156 -5.90 27.08 10.86
C GLY A 156 -5.05 25.89 10.40
N GLU A 157 -5.48 24.64 10.61
CA GLU A 157 -4.77 23.42 10.14
C GLU A 157 -4.86 23.24 8.62
N GLY A 158 -5.91 23.80 8.00
CA GLY A 158 -6.07 23.85 6.55
C GLY A 158 -7.15 22.92 5.98
N GLU A 159 -7.19 22.82 4.66
CA GLU A 159 -8.29 22.20 3.91
C GLU A 159 -8.51 20.71 4.21
N SER A 160 -7.46 20.00 4.63
CA SER A 160 -7.55 18.56 4.92
C SER A 160 -8.42 18.28 6.15
N LEU A 161 -8.22 19.03 7.23
CA LEU A 161 -9.00 18.86 8.45
C LEU A 161 -10.41 19.43 8.30
N ARG A 162 -10.55 20.58 7.62
CA ARG A 162 -11.86 21.18 7.30
C ARG A 162 -12.74 20.23 6.50
N TRP A 163 -12.18 19.60 5.46
CA TRP A 163 -12.89 18.58 4.69
C TRP A 163 -13.36 17.43 5.58
N LEU A 164 -12.51 16.95 6.50
CA LEU A 164 -12.88 15.85 7.39
C LEU A 164 -14.04 16.23 8.32
N THR A 165 -14.01 17.44 8.88
CA THR A 165 -15.09 17.95 9.74
C THR A 165 -16.40 18.11 8.97
N GLU A 166 -16.33 18.64 7.75
CA GLU A 166 -17.50 18.79 6.87
C GLU A 166 -18.08 17.43 6.47
N ARG A 167 -17.24 16.45 6.12
CA ARG A 167 -17.69 15.08 5.78
C ARG A 167 -18.35 14.38 6.95
N CYS A 168 -17.93 14.67 8.18
CA CYS A 168 -18.58 14.20 9.38
C CYS A 168 -19.81 15.05 9.79
N GLY A 169 -20.24 16.02 8.98
CA GLY A 169 -21.40 16.87 9.26
C GLY A 169 -21.19 17.83 10.43
N ASN A 170 -19.95 18.31 10.62
CA ASN A 170 -19.53 19.19 11.73
C ASN A 170 -19.78 18.62 13.13
N ARG A 171 -19.85 17.28 13.24
CA ARG A 171 -19.97 16.58 14.52
C ARG A 171 -18.58 16.24 15.05
N PHE A 172 -18.15 16.98 16.06
CA PHE A 172 -16.92 16.70 16.78
C PHE A 172 -17.07 16.88 18.29
N HIS A 173 -16.16 16.25 19.03
CA HIS A 173 -16.01 16.36 20.47
C HIS A 173 -14.51 16.41 20.82
N VAL A 174 -14.15 17.10 21.90
CA VAL A 174 -12.74 17.29 22.30
C VAL A 174 -12.53 16.70 23.68
N PHE A 175 -11.53 15.84 23.84
CA PHE A 175 -11.09 15.32 25.12
C PHE A 175 -9.83 16.05 25.61
N HIS A 176 -9.90 16.50 26.87
CA HIS A 176 -8.75 17.06 27.58
C HIS A 176 -8.08 15.95 28.39
N ASN A 177 -6.96 15.45 27.87
CA ASN A 177 -6.29 14.26 28.39
C ASN A 177 -5.72 14.43 29.81
N LYS A 178 -5.49 15.68 30.26
CA LYS A 178 -5.10 15.99 31.65
C LYS A 178 -6.25 15.84 32.66
N GLU A 179 -7.50 15.79 32.22
CA GLU A 179 -8.69 15.73 33.08
C GLU A 179 -9.39 14.36 33.03
N LYS A 180 -8.63 13.28 33.24
CA LYS A 180 -9.09 11.88 33.11
C LYS A 180 -10.40 11.52 33.84
N GLY A 181 -10.77 12.27 34.88
CA GLY A 181 -11.98 12.03 35.69
C GLY A 181 -13.17 12.95 35.38
N ASN A 182 -13.10 13.78 34.34
CA ASN A 182 -14.15 14.74 34.05
C ASN A 182 -15.36 14.07 33.36
N LEU A 183 -16.27 13.54 34.17
CA LEU A 183 -17.52 12.90 33.72
C LEU A 183 -18.36 13.79 32.79
N ARG A 184 -18.22 15.13 32.87
CA ARG A 184 -18.95 16.06 31.98
C ARG A 184 -18.53 15.94 30.52
N GLN A 185 -17.27 15.62 30.24
CA GLN A 185 -16.80 15.43 28.87
C GLN A 185 -17.43 14.17 28.26
N VAL A 186 -17.43 13.07 29.04
CA VAL A 186 -18.08 11.83 28.63
C VAL A 186 -19.59 12.04 28.46
N GLN A 187 -20.24 12.75 29.39
CA GLN A 187 -21.66 13.07 29.29
C GLN A 187 -21.98 13.84 28.00
N GLY A 188 -21.25 14.91 27.70
CA GLY A 188 -21.46 15.70 26.48
C GLY A 188 -21.12 14.94 25.18
N LEU A 189 -20.24 13.94 25.23
CA LEU A 189 -20.02 13.01 24.12
C LEU A 189 -21.23 12.10 23.92
N LEU A 190 -21.75 11.50 25.01
CA LEU A 190 -22.88 10.57 24.94
C LEU A 190 -24.16 11.27 24.48
N GLU A 191 -24.42 12.51 24.90
CA GLU A 191 -25.56 13.32 24.43
C GLU A 191 -25.51 13.53 22.90
N LYS A 192 -24.34 13.89 22.36
CA LYS A 192 -24.14 14.04 20.90
C LYS A 192 -24.34 12.73 20.14
N VAL A 193 -23.93 11.60 20.73
CA VAL A 193 -24.14 10.28 20.15
C VAL A 193 -25.63 9.90 20.16
N GLU A 194 -26.35 10.21 21.23
CA GLU A 194 -27.79 9.97 21.34
C GLU A 194 -28.58 10.78 20.32
N GLU A 195 -28.30 12.07 20.18
CA GLU A 195 -28.91 12.91 19.14
C GLU A 195 -28.68 12.32 17.74
N MET A 196 -27.45 11.88 17.46
CA MET A 196 -27.11 11.24 16.21
C MET A 196 -27.85 9.91 16.01
N ALA A 197 -27.94 9.09 17.05
CA ALA A 197 -28.61 7.79 17.02
C ALA A 197 -30.14 7.91 16.91
N GLN A 198 -30.75 8.95 17.48
CA GLN A 198 -32.17 9.25 17.30
C GLN A 198 -32.48 9.62 15.84
N ARG A 199 -31.57 10.35 15.18
CA ARG A 199 -31.74 10.75 13.77
C ARG A 199 -31.44 9.63 12.77
N CYS A 200 -30.38 8.86 13.01
CA CYS A 200 -29.82 7.93 12.03
C CYS A 200 -30.00 6.45 12.41
N GLY A 201 -30.42 6.15 13.64
CA GLY A 201 -30.41 4.80 14.19
C GLY A 201 -29.00 4.29 14.45
N PHE A 202 -28.82 2.98 14.29
CA PHE A 202 -27.51 2.32 14.36
C PHE A 202 -27.02 1.94 12.96
N PHE A 203 -25.71 1.88 12.79
CA PHE A 203 -25.09 1.46 11.54
C PHE A 203 -25.33 -0.04 11.31
N ARG A 204 -25.87 -0.40 10.14
CA ARG A 204 -26.00 -1.79 9.69
C ARG A 204 -24.88 -2.10 8.72
N LEU A 205 -24.05 -3.07 9.07
CA LEU A 205 -23.15 -3.68 8.12
C LEU A 205 -23.98 -4.51 7.14
N ASP A 206 -23.77 -4.30 5.85
CA ASP A 206 -24.43 -5.05 4.80
C ASP A 206 -24.17 -6.57 4.95
N GLU A 207 -25.24 -7.37 4.89
CA GLU A 207 -25.15 -8.82 5.09
C GLU A 207 -24.30 -9.49 4.01
N ALA A 208 -24.36 -9.01 2.76
CA ALA A 208 -23.53 -9.54 1.69
C ALA A 208 -22.04 -9.31 1.98
N THR A 209 -21.68 -8.14 2.51
CA THR A 209 -20.32 -7.83 2.97
C THR A 209 -19.88 -8.75 4.11
N LEU A 210 -20.74 -8.96 5.12
CA LEU A 210 -20.44 -9.85 6.24
C LEU A 210 -20.23 -11.30 5.78
N ASN A 211 -21.12 -11.80 4.93
CA ASN A 211 -21.05 -13.15 4.38
C ASN A 211 -19.83 -13.32 3.48
N ALA A 212 -19.51 -12.34 2.62
CA ALA A 212 -18.32 -12.38 1.78
C ALA A 212 -17.02 -12.45 2.61
N VAL A 213 -16.93 -11.70 3.72
CA VAL A 213 -15.76 -11.78 4.62
C VAL A 213 -15.69 -13.16 5.29
N LYS A 214 -16.80 -13.70 5.79
CA LYS A 214 -16.83 -15.03 6.43
C LYS A 214 -16.48 -16.15 5.46
N GLU A 215 -17.02 -16.12 4.25
CA GLU A 215 -16.70 -17.12 3.21
C GLU A 215 -15.23 -17.07 2.84
N LYS A 216 -14.67 -15.87 2.63
CA LYS A 216 -13.24 -15.71 2.33
C LYS A 216 -12.34 -16.20 3.48
N GLN A 217 -12.76 -16.03 4.74
CA GLN A 217 -12.06 -16.58 5.90
C GLN A 217 -12.12 -18.11 5.93
N ARG A 218 -13.30 -18.70 5.70
CA ARG A 218 -13.49 -20.15 5.65
C ARG A 218 -12.66 -20.80 4.55
N GLU A 219 -12.68 -20.23 3.35
CA GLU A 219 -11.85 -20.72 2.25
C GLU A 219 -10.36 -20.62 2.54
N ALA A 220 -9.91 -19.53 3.17
CA ALA A 220 -8.52 -19.37 3.56
C ALA A 220 -8.11 -20.37 4.66
N GLU A 221 -9.00 -20.67 5.61
CA GLU A 221 -8.77 -21.68 6.65
C GLU A 221 -8.59 -23.08 6.03
N GLU A 222 -9.43 -23.46 5.07
CA GLU A 222 -9.30 -24.75 4.38
C GLU A 222 -8.00 -24.83 3.56
N ARG A 223 -7.64 -23.78 2.83
CA ARG A 223 -6.34 -23.71 2.14
C ARG A 223 -5.16 -23.74 3.11
N ALA A 224 -5.31 -23.13 4.29
CA ALA A 224 -4.28 -23.13 5.32
C ALA A 224 -4.05 -24.52 5.90
N LYS A 225 -5.13 -25.27 6.19
CA LYS A 225 -5.05 -26.69 6.60
C LYS A 225 -4.32 -27.53 5.55
N GLU A 226 -4.65 -27.32 4.27
CA GLU A 226 -3.99 -28.03 3.18
C GLU A 226 -2.51 -27.67 3.06
N ARG A 227 -2.15 -26.37 3.13
CA ARG A 227 -0.76 -25.90 3.12
C ARG A 227 0.04 -26.51 4.27
N LYS A 228 -0.53 -26.51 5.47
CA LYS A 228 0.10 -27.11 6.65
C LYS A 228 0.37 -28.60 6.43
N ARG A 229 -0.63 -29.35 5.95
CA ARG A 229 -0.49 -30.78 5.62
C ARG A 229 0.62 -31.02 4.60
N ARG A 230 0.65 -30.23 3.51
CA ARG A 230 1.68 -30.34 2.46
C ARG A 230 3.08 -30.04 3.00
N ALA A 231 3.23 -28.99 3.82
CA ALA A 231 4.52 -28.62 4.41
C ALA A 231 5.03 -29.70 5.39
N GLU A 232 4.14 -30.27 6.22
CA GLU A 232 4.47 -31.39 7.12
C GLU A 232 4.86 -32.65 6.35
N GLU A 233 4.15 -32.97 5.27
CA GLU A 233 4.46 -34.11 4.40
C GLU A 233 5.81 -33.94 3.70
N GLN A 234 6.09 -32.75 3.15
CA GLN A 234 7.40 -32.42 2.57
C GLN A 234 8.53 -32.51 3.60
N ARG A 235 8.29 -32.03 4.83
CA ARG A 235 9.26 -32.13 5.92
C ARG A 235 9.52 -33.59 6.31
N ARG A 236 8.47 -34.42 6.40
CA ARG A 236 8.59 -35.85 6.70
C ARG A 236 9.38 -36.58 5.62
N GLN A 237 9.03 -36.38 4.35
CA GLN A 237 9.76 -36.98 3.22
C GLN A 237 11.25 -36.58 3.23
N ARG A 238 11.55 -35.31 3.54
CA ARG A 238 12.93 -34.83 3.66
C ARG A 238 13.69 -35.53 4.79
N ARG A 239 13.06 -35.72 5.96
CA ARG A 239 13.67 -36.45 7.09
C ARG A 239 13.89 -37.93 6.78
N GLU A 240 13.00 -38.56 6.00
CA GLU A 240 13.15 -39.95 5.55
C GLU A 240 14.28 -40.10 4.52
N LEU A 241 14.43 -39.15 3.60
CA LEU A 241 15.50 -39.12 2.58
C LEU A 241 16.88 -38.82 3.18
N PHE A 242 16.92 -38.01 4.25
CA PHE A 242 18.15 -37.56 4.90
C PHE A 242 18.09 -37.85 6.42
N PRO A 243 18.21 -39.13 6.84
CA PRO A 243 18.11 -39.50 8.26
C PRO A 243 19.27 -38.93 9.12
N ASP A 244 20.45 -38.72 8.52
CA ASP A 244 21.61 -38.08 9.17
C ASP A 244 21.51 -36.54 9.28
N ALA A 245 20.38 -35.95 8.85
CA ALA A 245 20.10 -34.51 8.93
C ALA A 245 19.97 -33.96 10.37
N THR A 246 20.15 -34.80 11.38
CA THR A 246 20.11 -34.44 12.82
C THR A 246 21.47 -34.07 13.39
N SER A 247 22.51 -33.97 12.56
CA SER A 247 23.82 -33.47 12.97
C SER A 247 23.71 -31.98 13.33
N GLU A 248 23.78 -31.66 14.62
CA GLU A 248 23.73 -30.28 15.11
C GLU A 248 24.89 -29.47 14.52
N LEU A 249 24.56 -28.41 13.77
CA LEU A 249 25.57 -27.51 13.22
C LEU A 249 26.17 -26.70 14.39
N LEU A 250 27.46 -26.91 14.66
CA LEU A 250 28.19 -26.16 15.68
C LEU A 250 28.38 -24.69 15.30
N GLU A 251 28.42 -24.40 14.00
CA GLU A 251 28.53 -23.06 13.44
C GLU A 251 27.40 -22.82 12.45
N ILE A 252 26.68 -21.71 12.59
CA ILE A 252 25.58 -21.32 11.70
C ILE A 252 25.82 -19.88 11.24
N THR A 253 25.86 -19.69 9.92
CA THR A 253 26.01 -18.37 9.29
C THR A 253 24.75 -18.04 8.50
N ILE A 254 24.10 -16.94 8.86
CA ILE A 254 22.82 -16.54 8.29
C ILE A 254 22.96 -15.14 7.68
N VAL A 255 22.42 -14.96 6.48
CA VAL A 255 22.23 -13.62 5.89
C VAL A 255 20.74 -13.27 5.85
N MET A 256 20.40 -12.04 6.23
CA MET A 256 19.02 -11.55 6.20
C MET A 256 18.84 -10.57 5.06
N LEU A 257 17.94 -10.88 4.13
CA LEU A 257 17.55 -10.02 3.01
C LEU A 257 16.10 -9.59 3.18
N GLY A 258 15.75 -8.38 2.79
CA GLY A 258 14.37 -7.91 2.84
C GLY A 258 14.26 -6.41 2.67
N GLN A 259 13.03 -5.96 2.47
CA GLN A 259 12.68 -4.54 2.37
C GLN A 259 13.15 -3.74 3.60
N LYS A 260 13.32 -2.43 3.44
CA LYS A 260 13.52 -1.52 4.57
C LYS A 260 12.33 -1.64 5.52
N THR A 261 12.60 -1.61 6.83
CA THR A 261 11.61 -1.78 7.91
C THR A 261 11.01 -3.17 8.07
N SER A 262 11.44 -4.21 7.32
CA SER A 262 10.93 -5.58 7.48
C SER A 262 11.35 -6.29 8.78
N GLY A 263 12.02 -5.60 9.71
CA GLY A 263 12.40 -6.16 11.00
C GLY A 263 13.70 -7.00 11.00
N LYS A 264 14.54 -6.92 9.96
CA LYS A 264 15.82 -7.66 9.89
C LYS A 264 16.73 -7.45 11.11
N SER A 265 17.13 -6.20 11.37
CA SER A 265 18.03 -5.86 12.49
C SER A 265 17.47 -6.30 13.85
N ALA A 266 16.16 -6.11 14.06
CA ALA A 266 15.47 -6.57 15.28
C ALA A 266 15.49 -8.10 15.40
N THR A 267 15.28 -8.82 14.29
CA THR A 267 15.37 -10.28 14.26
C THR A 267 16.80 -10.75 14.51
N GLY A 268 17.81 -10.11 13.92
CA GLY A 268 19.22 -10.43 14.18
C GLY A 268 19.59 -10.28 15.66
N ASN A 269 19.12 -9.22 16.31
CA ASN A 269 19.29 -9.02 17.75
C ASN A 269 18.57 -10.10 18.57
N HIS A 270 17.37 -10.48 18.15
CA HIS A 270 16.59 -11.54 18.80
C HIS A 270 17.31 -12.90 18.69
N LEU A 271 17.83 -13.24 17.50
CA LEU A 271 18.56 -14.48 17.25
C LEU A 271 19.86 -14.53 18.07
N LEU A 272 20.60 -13.43 18.14
CA LEU A 272 21.85 -13.33 18.92
C LEU A 272 21.61 -13.15 20.44
N SER A 273 20.36 -12.92 20.86
CA SER A 273 19.99 -12.56 22.23
C SER A 273 20.77 -11.35 22.78
N LYS A 274 21.13 -10.40 21.90
CA LYS A 274 21.96 -9.21 22.19
C LYS A 274 21.53 -8.05 21.30
N GLU A 275 21.62 -6.82 21.79
CA GLU A 275 21.38 -5.61 21.00
C GLU A 275 22.66 -5.20 20.26
N VAL A 276 22.90 -5.73 19.06
CA VAL A 276 24.13 -5.50 18.28
C VAL A 276 23.86 -4.63 17.06
N PHE A 277 22.70 -4.80 16.42
CA PHE A 277 22.29 -4.05 15.25
C PHE A 277 21.40 -2.86 15.65
N PRO A 278 21.74 -1.62 15.26
CA PRO A 278 20.86 -0.48 15.46
C PRO A 278 19.61 -0.63 14.58
N THR A 279 18.44 -0.41 15.18
CA THR A 279 17.18 -0.43 14.43
C THR A 279 17.10 0.75 13.46
N CYS A 280 16.71 0.47 12.21
CA CYS A 280 16.28 1.44 11.18
C CYS A 280 17.37 2.20 10.38
N GLU A 281 18.67 2.01 10.64
CA GLU A 281 19.75 2.79 10.00
C GLU A 281 20.88 1.98 9.34
N ASN A 282 20.57 0.90 8.63
CA ASN A 282 21.61 0.09 7.96
C ASN A 282 21.75 0.45 6.48
N LYS A 283 22.69 1.36 6.17
CA LYS A 283 23.13 1.67 4.80
C LYS A 283 24.18 0.68 4.28
N THR A 284 24.87 0.00 5.18
CA THR A 284 25.93 -0.98 4.91
C THR A 284 25.63 -2.30 5.61
N CYS A 285 26.19 -3.40 5.09
CA CYS A 285 26.13 -4.71 5.72
C CYS A 285 26.87 -4.70 7.05
N GLN A 286 26.24 -5.28 8.07
CA GLN A 286 26.80 -5.45 9.41
C GLN A 286 26.85 -6.95 9.75
N VAL A 287 27.91 -7.37 10.42
CA VAL A 287 28.12 -8.74 10.86
C VAL A 287 28.21 -8.74 12.37
N ALA A 288 27.51 -9.66 13.01
CA ALA A 288 27.61 -9.89 14.43
C ALA A 288 27.67 -11.38 14.72
N GLU A 289 28.46 -11.72 15.73
CA GLU A 289 28.69 -13.09 16.16
C GLU A 289 28.26 -13.28 17.62
N GLY A 290 27.75 -14.47 17.93
CA GLY A 290 27.34 -14.80 19.29
C GLY A 290 27.16 -16.29 19.50
N SER A 291 27.36 -16.73 20.75
CA SER A 291 27.06 -18.10 21.15
C SER A 291 25.61 -18.21 21.60
N VAL A 292 24.80 -19.02 20.92
CA VAL A 292 23.37 -19.21 21.20
C VAL A 292 23.08 -20.70 21.25
N ALA A 293 22.46 -21.17 22.33
CA ALA A 293 22.19 -22.60 22.56
C ALA A 293 23.42 -23.53 22.38
N GLY A 294 24.61 -23.03 22.75
CA GLY A 294 25.87 -23.79 22.64
C GLY A 294 26.53 -23.79 21.24
N ARG A 295 26.00 -23.01 20.29
CA ARG A 295 26.45 -22.93 18.90
C ARG A 295 26.99 -21.55 18.57
N SER A 296 27.98 -21.48 17.68
CA SER A 296 28.48 -20.22 17.13
C SER A 296 27.54 -19.74 16.03
N LEU A 297 26.92 -18.58 16.23
CA LEU A 297 26.00 -17.96 15.29
C LEU A 297 26.62 -16.68 14.72
N THR A 298 26.73 -16.62 13.40
CA THR A 298 27.09 -15.40 12.66
C THR A 298 25.86 -14.90 11.91
N VAL A 299 25.41 -13.68 12.23
CA VAL A 299 24.29 -13.03 11.56
C VAL A 299 24.81 -11.86 10.72
N ILE A 300 24.43 -11.85 9.45
CA ILE A 300 24.75 -10.78 8.50
C ILE A 300 23.46 -10.02 8.20
N ASP A 301 23.37 -8.79 8.72
CA ASP A 301 22.27 -7.88 8.43
C ASP A 301 22.61 -7.02 7.20
N THR A 302 21.79 -7.10 6.16
CA THR A 302 22.00 -6.33 4.91
C THR A 302 21.13 -5.07 4.88
N PRO A 303 21.52 -4.04 4.10
CA PRO A 303 20.66 -2.88 3.90
C PRO A 303 19.30 -3.29 3.31
N GLY A 304 18.23 -2.61 3.74
CA GLY A 304 16.89 -2.84 3.20
C GLY A 304 16.61 -2.06 1.93
N TRP A 305 15.96 -2.70 0.95
CA TRP A 305 15.53 -2.06 -0.28
C TRP A 305 14.18 -1.36 -0.17
N ARG A 306 13.85 -0.54 -1.18
CA ARG A 306 12.55 0.14 -1.31
C ARG A 306 11.60 -0.69 -2.17
N ASN A 307 10.30 -0.45 -2.06
CA ASN A 307 9.25 -1.23 -2.74
C ASN A 307 9.27 -1.05 -4.26
N ASN A 308 9.79 0.08 -4.74
CA ASN A 308 9.87 0.36 -6.16
C ASN A 308 11.19 -0.19 -6.73
N PRO A 309 11.15 -1.19 -7.65
CA PRO A 309 12.34 -1.75 -8.30
C PRO A 309 13.18 -0.68 -9.03
N SER A 310 12.53 0.37 -9.56
CA SER A 310 13.21 1.47 -10.25
C SER A 310 13.93 2.44 -9.30
N ALA A 311 13.59 2.44 -8.01
CA ALA A 311 14.24 3.25 -6.98
C ALA A 311 15.50 2.58 -6.39
N CYS A 312 15.86 1.39 -6.87
CA CYS A 312 17.01 0.63 -6.44
C CYS A 312 18.29 1.18 -7.09
N THR A 313 19.36 1.32 -6.32
CA THR A 313 20.63 1.86 -6.82
C THR A 313 21.67 0.77 -6.98
N GLU A 314 22.60 0.97 -7.93
CA GLU A 314 23.70 0.04 -8.15
C GLU A 314 24.55 -0.15 -6.90
N ALA A 315 24.75 0.92 -6.12
CA ALA A 315 25.43 0.87 -4.83
C ALA A 315 24.70 -0.03 -3.81
N GLN A 316 23.37 -0.01 -3.79
CA GLN A 316 22.58 -0.86 -2.89
C GLN A 316 22.69 -2.33 -3.27
N ASP A 317 22.59 -2.66 -4.56
CA ASP A 317 22.74 -4.05 -5.04
C ASP A 317 24.15 -4.57 -4.76
N LYS A 318 25.18 -3.75 -4.99
CA LYS A 318 26.57 -4.09 -4.64
C LYS A 318 26.75 -4.32 -3.14
N GLU A 319 26.13 -3.50 -2.29
CA GLU A 319 26.22 -3.68 -0.84
C GLU A 319 25.50 -4.94 -0.37
N ILE A 320 24.32 -5.26 -0.91
CA ILE A 320 23.60 -6.51 -0.59
C ILE A 320 24.48 -7.73 -0.94
N VAL A 321 25.12 -7.71 -2.10
CA VAL A 321 26.01 -8.79 -2.55
C VAL A 321 27.28 -8.85 -1.72
N ARG A 322 27.83 -7.68 -1.32
CA ARG A 322 28.97 -7.60 -0.40
C ARG A 322 28.68 -8.34 0.90
N GLY A 323 27.46 -8.28 1.41
CA GLY A 323 27.04 -9.03 2.60
C GLY A 323 27.32 -10.53 2.52
N LEU A 324 27.09 -11.15 1.36
CA LEU A 324 27.39 -12.57 1.14
C LEU A 324 28.89 -12.84 1.07
N SER A 325 29.67 -11.90 0.53
CA SER A 325 31.14 -11.98 0.49
C SER A 325 31.81 -11.82 1.86
N LEU A 326 31.08 -11.39 2.90
CA LEU A 326 31.61 -11.31 4.27
C LEU A 326 31.76 -12.68 4.93
N SER A 327 31.19 -13.74 4.34
CA SER A 327 31.41 -15.12 4.76
C SER A 327 32.12 -15.92 3.65
N PRO A 328 33.46 -16.04 3.70
CA PRO A 328 34.24 -16.72 2.66
C PRO A 328 33.89 -18.20 2.48
N GLN A 329 33.37 -18.83 3.52
CA GLN A 329 32.95 -20.24 3.48
C GLN A 329 31.53 -20.42 2.89
N GLY A 330 30.80 -19.33 2.64
CA GLY A 330 29.40 -19.33 2.27
C GLY A 330 28.46 -19.16 3.46
N VAL A 331 27.15 -19.19 3.21
CA VAL A 331 26.11 -19.03 4.24
C VAL A 331 25.24 -20.29 4.31
N HIS A 332 24.80 -20.63 5.53
CA HIS A 332 23.94 -21.78 5.78
C HIS A 332 22.49 -21.50 5.35
N ALA A 333 22.03 -20.26 5.55
CA ALA A 333 20.68 -19.85 5.20
C ALA A 333 20.59 -18.39 4.74
N VAL A 334 19.68 -18.15 3.80
CA VAL A 334 19.25 -16.82 3.35
C VAL A 334 17.84 -16.59 3.88
N LEU A 335 17.69 -15.74 4.89
CA LEU A 335 16.38 -15.41 5.45
C LEU A 335 15.77 -14.24 4.68
N LEU A 336 14.61 -14.47 4.07
CA LEU A 336 13.85 -13.45 3.36
C LEU A 336 12.83 -12.83 4.32
N ALA A 337 13.20 -11.71 4.94
CA ALA A 337 12.40 -11.01 5.94
C ALA A 337 11.23 -10.25 5.31
N VAL A 338 10.01 -10.67 5.65
CA VAL A 338 8.73 -10.08 5.25
C VAL A 338 7.94 -9.69 6.51
N ALA A 339 7.58 -8.41 6.63
CA ALA A 339 6.79 -7.93 7.77
C ALA A 339 5.31 -8.26 7.57
N MET A 340 4.71 -8.99 8.52
CA MET A 340 3.30 -9.39 8.45
C MET A 340 2.31 -8.26 8.66
N ASP A 341 2.76 -7.11 9.16
CA ASP A 341 1.92 -5.94 9.36
C ASP A 341 1.93 -4.96 8.19
N GLN A 342 2.59 -5.33 7.11
CA GLN A 342 2.61 -4.64 5.82
C GLN A 342 2.07 -5.58 4.74
N LYS A 343 1.43 -5.02 3.72
CA LYS A 343 0.98 -5.83 2.59
C LYS A 343 2.21 -6.24 1.76
N PHE A 344 2.31 -7.52 1.46
CA PHE A 344 3.26 -8.03 0.48
C PHE A 344 2.52 -8.23 -0.85
N GLY A 345 2.60 -7.25 -1.75
CA GLY A 345 1.96 -7.25 -3.06
C GLY A 345 2.89 -7.65 -4.20
N ASP A 346 2.42 -7.46 -5.43
CA ASP A 346 3.18 -7.77 -6.64
C ASP A 346 4.41 -6.85 -6.79
N ASP A 347 4.31 -5.59 -6.39
CA ASP A 347 5.44 -4.64 -6.37
C ASP A 347 6.54 -5.08 -5.39
N GLU A 348 6.15 -5.46 -4.16
CA GLU A 348 7.10 -5.98 -3.17
C GLU A 348 7.76 -7.28 -3.63
N GLN A 349 7.00 -8.18 -4.28
CA GLN A 349 7.55 -9.39 -4.88
C GLN A 349 8.51 -9.06 -6.01
N ALA A 350 8.16 -8.16 -6.93
CA ALA A 350 9.01 -7.76 -8.04
C ALA A 350 10.33 -7.15 -7.54
N ALA A 351 10.28 -6.32 -6.49
CA ALA A 351 11.47 -5.78 -5.85
C ALA A 351 12.32 -6.89 -5.23
N LEU A 352 11.71 -7.80 -4.47
CA LEU A 352 12.42 -8.94 -3.88
C LEU A 352 13.09 -9.80 -4.95
N GLU A 353 12.39 -10.14 -6.04
CA GLU A 353 12.94 -10.91 -7.15
C GLU A 353 14.07 -10.17 -7.87
N ALA A 354 13.96 -8.84 -8.04
CA ALA A 354 15.00 -8.02 -8.65
C ALA A 354 16.30 -7.94 -7.84
N HIS A 355 16.27 -8.19 -6.53
CA HIS A 355 17.45 -8.25 -5.67
C HIS A 355 17.95 -9.68 -5.48
N VAL A 356 17.06 -10.60 -5.08
CA VAL A 356 17.40 -12.00 -4.81
C VAL A 356 17.78 -12.73 -6.10
N GLY A 357 17.19 -12.36 -7.23
CA GLY A 357 17.52 -12.91 -8.55
C GLY A 357 18.96 -12.63 -8.99
N LEU A 358 19.60 -11.57 -8.50
CA LEU A 358 21.01 -11.28 -8.77
C LEU A 358 21.92 -12.41 -8.25
N LEU A 359 21.53 -13.04 -7.15
CA LEU A 359 22.27 -14.12 -6.48
C LEU A 359 22.16 -15.48 -7.21
N GLY A 360 21.31 -15.56 -8.24
CA GLY A 360 21.12 -16.75 -9.06
C GLY A 360 20.10 -17.74 -8.49
N ALA A 361 19.70 -18.70 -9.31
CA ALA A 361 18.64 -19.65 -8.95
C ALA A 361 18.98 -20.54 -7.74
N GLY A 362 20.27 -20.73 -7.45
CA GLY A 362 20.74 -21.54 -6.32
C GLY A 362 20.36 -20.98 -4.94
N VAL A 363 20.09 -19.67 -4.83
CA VAL A 363 19.71 -19.03 -3.57
C VAL A 363 18.41 -19.59 -3.01
N TRP A 364 17.46 -19.95 -3.88
CA TRP A 364 16.14 -20.44 -3.47
C TRP A 364 16.22 -21.79 -2.76
N ARG A 365 17.23 -22.61 -3.03
CA ARG A 365 17.47 -23.86 -2.27
C ARG A 365 17.96 -23.60 -0.85
N HIS A 366 18.47 -22.41 -0.55
CA HIS A 366 18.96 -22.03 0.78
C HIS A 366 18.12 -20.94 1.43
N ALA A 367 16.98 -20.60 0.82
CA ALA A 367 16.09 -19.53 1.26
C ALA A 367 15.01 -20.03 2.22
N VAL A 368 14.78 -19.27 3.29
CA VAL A 368 13.65 -19.45 4.21
C VAL A 368 12.92 -18.12 4.33
N VAL A 369 11.58 -18.14 4.16
CA VAL A 369 10.77 -16.94 4.35
C VAL A 369 10.62 -16.66 5.84
N LEU A 370 11.11 -15.51 6.28
CA LEU A 370 11.05 -15.09 7.67
C LEU A 370 9.95 -14.06 7.84
N LEU A 371 8.83 -14.47 8.43
CA LEU A 371 7.69 -13.61 8.71
C LEU A 371 7.90 -12.92 10.05
N THR A 372 8.19 -11.62 10.02
CA THR A 372 8.42 -10.82 11.21
C THR A 372 7.11 -10.21 11.73
N HIS A 373 7.14 -9.68 12.95
CA HIS A 373 5.95 -9.15 13.65
C HIS A 373 4.89 -10.23 13.90
N GLY A 374 5.34 -11.39 14.40
CA GLY A 374 4.55 -12.54 14.86
C GLY A 374 3.29 -12.21 15.66
N ASP A 375 3.37 -11.17 16.48
CA ASP A 375 2.29 -10.62 17.31
C ASP A 375 1.08 -10.11 16.50
N SER A 376 1.25 -9.79 15.21
CA SER A 376 0.18 -9.29 14.35
C SER A 376 -0.85 -10.35 13.90
N LEU A 377 -0.51 -11.64 14.07
CA LEU A 377 -1.40 -12.76 13.70
C LEU A 377 -2.70 -12.74 14.53
N ALA A 378 -2.65 -12.23 15.75
CA ALA A 378 -3.82 -12.02 16.59
C ALA A 378 -4.76 -13.25 16.67
N GLY A 379 -4.16 -14.42 16.93
CA GLY A 379 -4.86 -15.69 17.19
C GLY A 379 -5.01 -16.62 15.99
N ARG A 380 -4.70 -16.18 14.76
CA ARG A 380 -4.74 -17.03 13.57
C ARG A 380 -3.45 -17.80 13.34
N SER A 381 -3.51 -18.87 12.57
CA SER A 381 -2.32 -19.56 12.09
C SER A 381 -1.54 -18.75 11.05
N VAL A 382 -0.25 -19.05 10.91
CA VAL A 382 0.63 -18.40 9.93
C VAL A 382 0.16 -18.70 8.51
N GLU A 383 -0.30 -19.94 8.32
CA GLU A 383 -0.84 -20.46 7.08
C GLU A 383 -2.11 -19.72 6.67
N GLU A 384 -3.02 -19.43 7.61
CA GLU A 384 -4.19 -18.57 7.35
C GLU A 384 -3.77 -17.17 6.90
N HIS A 385 -2.75 -16.58 7.51
CA HIS A 385 -2.25 -15.27 7.07
C HIS A 385 -1.69 -15.32 5.65
N ILE A 386 -0.88 -16.33 5.33
CA ILE A 386 -0.35 -16.54 3.97
C ILE A 386 -1.49 -16.72 2.95
N GLU A 387 -2.57 -17.43 3.32
CA GLU A 387 -3.71 -17.70 2.43
C GLU A 387 -4.74 -16.58 2.32
N LEU A 388 -4.75 -15.64 3.27
CA LEU A 388 -5.60 -14.44 3.26
C LEU A 388 -4.96 -13.28 2.49
N GLU A 389 -3.63 -13.15 2.57
CA GLU A 389 -2.89 -12.10 1.89
C GLU A 389 -2.80 -12.31 0.36
N SER A 390 -2.11 -11.40 -0.31
CA SER A 390 -2.00 -11.41 -1.77
C SER A 390 -1.39 -12.72 -2.30
N GLY A 391 -1.67 -13.02 -3.58
CA GLY A 391 -1.02 -14.15 -4.28
C GLY A 391 0.51 -14.08 -4.25
N ALA A 392 1.09 -12.89 -4.07
CA ALA A 392 2.52 -12.70 -4.05
C ALA A 392 3.22 -13.40 -2.88
N LEU A 393 2.65 -13.32 -1.67
CA LEU A 393 3.22 -13.98 -0.50
C LEU A 393 3.17 -15.50 -0.64
N ARG A 394 2.06 -16.03 -1.18
CA ARG A 394 1.89 -17.46 -1.46
C ARG A 394 2.94 -17.98 -2.44
N ARG A 395 3.14 -17.25 -3.55
CA ARG A 395 4.17 -17.59 -4.55
C ARG A 395 5.57 -17.56 -3.95
N LEU A 396 5.89 -16.58 -3.11
CA LEU A 396 7.18 -16.50 -2.44
C LEU A 396 7.43 -17.73 -1.52
N VAL A 397 6.42 -18.10 -0.72
CA VAL A 397 6.51 -19.25 0.18
C VAL A 397 6.61 -20.56 -0.61
N GLU A 398 5.87 -20.70 -1.70
CA GLU A 398 5.95 -21.86 -2.60
C GLU A 398 7.31 -21.94 -3.30
N ARG A 399 7.87 -20.79 -3.70
CA ARG A 399 9.22 -20.70 -4.30
C ARG A 399 10.31 -21.15 -3.34
N CYS A 400 10.08 -20.96 -2.04
CA CYS A 400 10.94 -21.46 -0.96
C CYS A 400 10.53 -22.86 -0.48
N GLU A 401 9.79 -23.65 -1.27
CA GLU A 401 9.37 -25.03 -0.91
C GLU A 401 8.64 -25.11 0.44
N ASN A 402 7.75 -24.15 0.72
CA ASN A 402 7.03 -24.02 1.99
C ASN A 402 7.93 -23.91 3.24
N ARG A 403 9.18 -23.47 3.08
CA ARG A 403 10.05 -23.13 4.21
C ARG A 403 9.78 -21.69 4.65
N TYR A 404 9.06 -21.57 5.75
CA TYR A 404 8.85 -20.30 6.44
C TYR A 404 8.97 -20.46 7.95
N HIS A 405 9.29 -19.36 8.62
CA HIS A 405 9.37 -19.27 10.07
C HIS A 405 8.85 -17.91 10.54
N VAL A 406 8.22 -17.89 11.71
CA VAL A 406 7.63 -16.67 12.28
C VAL A 406 8.44 -16.23 13.48
N VAL A 407 8.80 -14.96 13.51
CA VAL A 407 9.50 -14.37 14.65
C VAL A 407 8.67 -13.26 15.27
N ASN A 408 8.50 -13.32 16.58
CA ASN A 408 7.88 -12.27 17.35
C ASN A 408 8.94 -11.33 17.95
N ASN A 409 9.17 -10.21 17.28
CA ASN A 409 10.15 -9.20 17.70
C ASN A 409 9.69 -8.35 18.89
N SER A 410 8.44 -8.47 19.34
CA SER A 410 7.86 -7.65 20.42
C SER A 410 8.11 -8.19 21.82
N LYS A 411 8.61 -9.43 21.94
CA LYS A 411 8.99 -10.06 23.21
C LYS A 411 10.50 -10.25 23.27
N ARG A 412 11.06 -10.37 24.49
CA ARG A 412 12.45 -10.79 24.69
C ARG A 412 12.69 -12.12 23.97
N ALA A 413 13.94 -12.34 23.54
CA ALA A 413 14.41 -13.56 22.88
C ALA A 413 13.71 -14.81 23.43
N GLU A 414 12.88 -15.46 22.61
CA GLU A 414 12.21 -16.72 22.97
C GLU A 414 13.09 -17.87 22.44
N PRO A 415 13.83 -18.60 23.32
CA PRO A 415 14.82 -19.59 22.88
C PRO A 415 14.22 -20.70 22.00
N ARG A 416 12.92 -20.98 22.20
CA ARG A 416 12.18 -21.97 21.42
C ARG A 416 12.02 -21.58 19.96
N GLN A 417 11.71 -20.32 19.65
CA GLN A 417 11.57 -19.85 18.27
C GLN A 417 12.91 -19.98 17.53
N THR A 418 14.00 -19.54 18.18
CA THR A 418 15.34 -19.64 17.64
C THR A 418 15.77 -21.10 17.41
N ALA A 419 15.50 -22.00 18.36
CA ALA A 419 15.79 -23.43 18.19
C ALA A 419 14.99 -24.07 17.04
N GLU A 420 13.70 -23.73 16.90
CA GLU A 420 12.87 -24.20 15.78
C GLU A 420 13.37 -23.68 14.43
N LEU A 421 13.86 -22.44 14.36
CA LEU A 421 14.50 -21.91 13.15
C LEU A 421 15.80 -22.66 12.82
N PHE A 422 16.67 -22.88 13.79
CA PHE A 422 17.92 -23.61 13.57
C PHE A 422 17.67 -25.03 13.08
N GLN A 423 16.71 -25.73 13.67
CA GLN A 423 16.31 -27.05 13.20
C GLN A 423 15.85 -27.03 11.73
N LYS A 424 15.07 -26.01 11.32
CA LYS A 424 14.65 -25.86 9.92
C LYS A 424 15.84 -25.58 8.98
N ILE A 425 16.83 -24.82 9.44
CA ILE A 425 18.06 -24.54 8.67
C ILE A 425 18.90 -25.80 8.53
N GLU A 426 19.10 -26.56 9.60
CA GLU A 426 19.85 -27.82 9.60
C GLU A 426 19.21 -28.84 8.63
N GLU A 427 17.90 -29.04 8.72
CA GLU A 427 17.16 -29.91 7.79
C GLU A 427 17.28 -29.47 6.33
N MET A 428 17.31 -28.15 6.09
CA MET A 428 17.50 -27.58 4.76
C MET A 428 18.93 -27.80 4.24
N VAL A 429 19.96 -27.51 5.05
CA VAL A 429 21.37 -27.67 4.67
C VAL A 429 21.68 -29.15 4.41
N ALA A 430 21.17 -30.05 5.25
CA ALA A 430 21.31 -31.49 5.05
C ALA A 430 20.68 -31.95 3.73
N ALA A 431 19.48 -31.45 3.39
CA ALA A 431 18.83 -31.78 2.13
C ALA A 431 19.54 -31.20 0.90
N ASN A 432 20.37 -30.17 1.07
CA ASN A 432 21.27 -29.64 0.05
C ASN A 432 22.64 -30.36 0.03
N GLY A 433 22.76 -31.52 0.70
CA GLY A 433 24.00 -32.29 0.75
C GLY A 433 25.10 -31.64 1.59
N GLY A 434 24.73 -30.81 2.57
CA GLY A 434 25.66 -30.08 3.42
C GLY A 434 26.34 -28.89 2.73
N GLN A 435 25.96 -28.57 1.50
CA GLN A 435 26.54 -27.45 0.77
C GLN A 435 26.05 -26.11 1.33
N LEU A 436 27.00 -25.19 1.54
CA LEU A 436 26.69 -23.81 1.89
C LEU A 436 26.38 -23.00 0.63
N PHE A 437 25.52 -22.00 0.78
CA PHE A 437 25.26 -21.08 -0.31
C PHE A 437 26.44 -20.14 -0.49
N HIS A 438 27.07 -20.21 -1.66
CA HIS A 438 28.15 -19.31 -2.05
C HIS A 438 27.86 -18.76 -3.45
N PRO A 439 27.49 -17.48 -3.61
CA PRO A 439 27.26 -16.90 -4.92
C PRO A 439 28.58 -16.74 -5.70
N GLU A 440 28.55 -16.96 -7.01
CA GLU A 440 29.69 -16.66 -7.87
C GLU A 440 29.78 -15.14 -8.07
N VAL A 441 30.63 -14.49 -7.28
CA VAL A 441 30.71 -13.02 -7.19
C VAL A 441 30.89 -12.37 -8.56
N ALA A 442 31.70 -12.95 -9.45
CA ALA A 442 31.91 -12.44 -10.80
C ALA A 442 30.61 -12.44 -11.64
N GLU A 443 29.86 -13.54 -11.61
CA GLU A 443 28.58 -13.65 -12.33
C GLU A 443 27.54 -12.67 -11.75
N VAL A 444 27.51 -12.51 -10.43
CA VAL A 444 26.61 -11.55 -9.78
C VAL A 444 26.94 -10.11 -10.19
N HIS A 445 28.22 -9.74 -10.28
CA HIS A 445 28.63 -8.40 -10.75
C HIS A 445 28.18 -8.15 -12.19
N LEU A 446 28.33 -9.14 -13.09
CA LEU A 446 27.83 -9.04 -14.46
C LEU A 446 26.31 -8.82 -14.50
N ARG A 447 25.54 -9.57 -13.70
CA ARG A 447 24.07 -9.39 -13.62
C ARG A 447 23.67 -8.01 -13.11
N ILE A 448 24.41 -7.45 -12.14
CA ILE A 448 24.20 -6.08 -11.67
C ILE A 448 24.45 -5.09 -12.81
N GLU A 449 25.60 -5.21 -13.49
CA GLU A 449 25.96 -4.32 -14.61
C GLU A 449 24.91 -4.38 -15.74
N GLU A 450 24.46 -5.58 -16.11
CA GLU A 450 23.40 -5.79 -17.10
C GLU A 450 22.07 -5.17 -16.68
N LYS A 451 21.65 -5.36 -15.42
CA LYS A 451 20.43 -4.76 -14.85
C LYS A 451 20.46 -3.24 -15.00
N PHE A 452 21.54 -2.58 -14.57
CA PHE A 452 21.65 -1.11 -14.62
C PHE A 452 21.93 -0.58 -16.03
N ALA A 453 22.60 -1.34 -16.90
CA ALA A 453 22.70 -1.01 -18.32
C ALA A 453 21.32 -1.03 -19.00
N SER A 454 20.51 -2.06 -18.73
CA SER A 454 19.14 -2.17 -19.25
C SER A 454 18.24 -1.03 -18.75
N THR A 455 18.30 -0.70 -17.46
CA THR A 455 17.55 0.44 -16.89
C THR A 455 17.95 1.77 -17.52
N ARG A 456 19.25 2.03 -17.69
CA ARG A 456 19.74 3.24 -18.39
C ARG A 456 19.25 3.31 -19.83
N LEU A 457 19.26 2.19 -20.54
CA LEU A 457 18.77 2.12 -21.91
C LEU A 457 17.26 2.41 -21.98
N LYS A 458 16.46 1.78 -21.11
CA LYS A 458 15.02 2.03 -21.01
C LYS A 458 14.72 3.50 -20.74
N GLU A 459 15.49 4.13 -19.84
CA GLU A 459 15.36 5.56 -19.54
C GLU A 459 15.66 6.44 -20.75
N VAL A 460 16.74 6.15 -21.48
CA VAL A 460 17.09 6.88 -22.71
C VAL A 460 16.01 6.69 -23.79
N MET A 461 15.52 5.46 -23.98
CA MET A 461 14.44 5.17 -24.92
C MET A 461 13.16 5.90 -24.56
N ARG A 462 12.78 5.89 -23.27
CA ARG A 462 11.60 6.60 -22.76
C ARG A 462 11.72 8.10 -23.04
N ARG A 463 12.84 8.73 -22.68
CA ARG A 463 13.07 10.16 -22.94
C ARG A 463 13.01 10.51 -24.42
N ARG A 464 13.54 9.64 -25.29
CA ARG A 464 13.50 9.84 -26.73
C ARG A 464 12.07 9.74 -27.26
N LEU A 465 11.32 8.72 -26.84
CA LEU A 465 9.92 8.54 -27.21
C LEU A 465 9.06 9.72 -26.72
N GLU A 466 9.26 10.17 -25.48
CA GLU A 466 8.59 11.36 -24.94
C GLU A 466 8.95 12.64 -25.70
N ALA A 467 10.19 12.76 -26.20
CA ALA A 467 10.60 13.91 -27.02
C ALA A 467 9.97 13.86 -28.41
N GLU A 468 9.97 12.70 -29.07
CA GLU A 468 9.33 12.51 -30.38
C GLU A 468 7.80 12.71 -30.29
N PHE A 469 7.16 12.20 -29.24
CA PHE A 469 5.73 12.42 -29.02
C PHE A 469 5.41 13.91 -28.80
N ARG A 470 6.18 14.60 -27.95
CA ARG A 470 6.03 16.04 -27.73
C ARG A 470 6.22 16.83 -29.03
N GLN A 471 7.19 16.46 -29.84
CA GLN A 471 7.41 17.08 -31.14
C GLN A 471 6.19 16.91 -32.04
N ARG A 472 5.65 15.69 -32.15
CA ARG A 472 4.49 15.43 -33.00
C ARG A 472 3.22 16.14 -32.52
N GLU A 473 3.05 16.24 -31.21
CA GLU A 473 1.95 17.01 -30.61
C GLU A 473 2.05 18.49 -30.96
N LEU A 474 3.26 19.07 -30.90
CA LEU A 474 3.50 20.46 -31.31
C LEU A 474 3.26 20.67 -32.81
N GLU A 475 3.73 19.78 -33.67
CA GLU A 475 3.48 19.82 -35.13
C GLU A 475 1.97 19.79 -35.44
N LEU A 476 1.20 18.95 -34.75
CA LEU A 476 -0.25 18.88 -34.92
C LEU A 476 -0.95 20.15 -34.46
N MET A 477 -0.52 20.72 -33.33
CA MET A 477 -1.05 21.99 -32.82
C MET A 477 -0.74 23.15 -33.76
N GLU A 478 0.46 23.18 -34.33
CA GLU A 478 0.87 24.18 -35.34
C GLU A 478 0.03 24.06 -36.61
N GLY A 479 -0.15 22.85 -37.16
CA GLY A 479 -1.02 22.62 -38.32
C GLY A 479 -2.49 22.97 -38.06
N PHE A 480 -3.00 22.71 -36.85
CA PHE A 480 -4.36 23.12 -36.47
C PHE A 480 -4.48 24.66 -36.39
N LYS A 481 -3.47 25.34 -35.83
CA LYS A 481 -3.39 26.80 -35.80
C LYS A 481 -3.38 27.39 -37.21
N GLU A 482 -2.59 26.83 -38.14
CA GLU A 482 -2.57 27.25 -39.54
C GLU A 482 -3.94 27.11 -40.20
N THR A 483 -4.63 25.99 -39.95
CA THR A 483 -5.98 25.73 -40.47
C THR A 483 -6.98 26.77 -39.95
N LEU A 484 -6.92 27.11 -38.66
CA LEU A 484 -7.75 28.16 -38.06
C LEU A 484 -7.47 29.54 -38.67
N LEU A 485 -6.20 29.87 -38.92
CA LEU A 485 -5.82 31.11 -39.59
C LEU A 485 -6.34 31.17 -41.04
N HIS A 486 -6.27 30.06 -41.77
CA HIS A 486 -6.82 29.95 -43.12
C HIS A 486 -8.35 30.10 -43.15
N LEU A 487 -9.04 29.46 -42.20
CA LEU A 487 -10.49 29.62 -42.00
C LEU A 487 -10.84 31.08 -41.67
N GLN A 488 -10.07 31.73 -40.80
CA GLN A 488 -10.25 33.14 -40.47
C GLN A 488 -10.08 34.04 -41.71
N GLY A 489 -9.08 33.77 -42.56
CA GLY A 489 -8.89 34.45 -43.83
C GLY A 489 -10.07 34.27 -44.79
N SER A 490 -10.59 33.05 -44.89
CA SER A 490 -11.74 32.69 -45.74
C SER A 490 -13.06 33.31 -45.26
N VAL A 491 -13.27 33.42 -43.95
CA VAL A 491 -14.43 34.12 -43.37
C VAL A 491 -14.33 35.62 -43.67
N ARG A 492 -13.15 36.23 -43.50
CA ARG A 492 -12.94 37.66 -43.78
C ARG A 492 -13.07 38.01 -45.27
N SER A 493 -12.60 37.16 -46.18
CA SER A 493 -12.75 37.38 -47.61
C SER A 493 -14.21 37.29 -48.05
N ARG A 494 -14.97 36.32 -47.53
CA ARG A 494 -16.43 36.23 -47.73
C ARG A 494 -17.19 37.47 -47.24
N SER A 495 -16.84 37.99 -46.05
CA SER A 495 -17.44 39.24 -45.53
C SER A 495 -17.18 40.45 -46.46
N ASN A 496 -16.04 40.50 -47.15
CA ASN A 496 -15.68 41.60 -48.05
C ASN A 496 -16.32 41.48 -49.45
N SER A 497 -16.72 40.28 -49.88
CA SER A 497 -17.35 40.03 -51.19
C SER A 497 -18.88 40.16 -51.18
N LEU A 498 -19.52 40.23 -50.01
CA LEU A 498 -20.96 40.36 -49.87
C LEU A 498 -21.39 41.83 -49.80
N SER A 499 -22.08 42.31 -50.83
CA SER A 499 -22.64 43.67 -50.90
C SER A 499 -23.89 43.82 -50.02
N VAL A 500 -23.78 44.66 -48.97
CA VAL A 500 -24.80 45.47 -48.24
C VAL A 500 -26.10 44.81 -47.72
N VAL A 501 -26.52 43.63 -48.15
CA VAL A 501 -27.79 43.02 -47.71
C VAL A 501 -27.51 41.82 -46.81
N GLN A 502 -27.28 42.08 -45.51
CA GLN A 502 -27.73 41.27 -44.34
C GLN A 502 -26.97 41.68 -43.05
N LYS A 503 -27.50 42.66 -42.30
CA LYS A 503 -26.98 43.05 -40.95
C LYS A 503 -26.98 41.91 -39.90
N LYS A 504 -27.68 40.79 -40.15
CA LYS A 504 -27.67 39.60 -39.27
C LYS A 504 -26.45 38.69 -39.53
N VAL A 505 -25.93 38.62 -40.75
CA VAL A 505 -24.79 37.75 -41.12
C VAL A 505 -23.47 38.32 -40.61
N GLY A 506 -23.26 39.63 -40.73
CA GLY A 506 -22.05 40.29 -40.22
C GLY A 506 -21.84 40.13 -38.70
N LYS A 507 -22.93 40.17 -37.89
CA LYS A 507 -22.85 39.90 -36.44
C LYS A 507 -22.50 38.44 -36.13
N SER A 508 -22.87 37.50 -36.99
CA SER A 508 -22.57 36.08 -36.85
C SER A 508 -21.11 35.78 -37.21
N GLU A 509 -20.63 36.33 -38.33
CA GLU A 509 -19.23 36.22 -38.78
C GLU A 509 -18.25 36.88 -37.80
N GLU A 510 -18.64 38.02 -37.21
CA GLU A 510 -17.83 38.67 -36.17
C GLU A 510 -17.76 37.83 -34.89
N ARG A 511 -18.84 37.15 -34.50
CA ARG A 511 -18.83 36.18 -33.39
C ARG A 511 -17.93 35.00 -33.70
N ILE A 512 -17.99 34.44 -34.92
CA ILE A 512 -17.14 33.32 -35.36
C ILE A 512 -15.67 33.73 -35.33
N ASN A 513 -15.32 34.91 -35.86
CA ASN A 513 -13.95 35.42 -35.83
C ASN A 513 -13.42 35.64 -34.40
N ARG A 514 -14.24 36.14 -33.48
CA ARG A 514 -13.86 36.28 -32.06
C ARG A 514 -13.60 34.93 -31.41
N THR A 515 -14.42 33.91 -31.70
CA THR A 515 -14.20 32.54 -31.21
C THR A 515 -12.90 31.96 -31.77
N ILE A 516 -12.62 32.13 -33.05
CA ILE A 516 -11.37 31.66 -33.68
C ILE A 516 -10.14 32.35 -33.04
N CYS A 517 -10.18 33.67 -32.81
CA CYS A 517 -9.08 34.38 -32.13
C CYS A 517 -8.82 33.84 -30.71
N LEU A 518 -9.88 33.63 -29.93
CA LEU A 518 -9.75 33.08 -28.57
C LEU A 518 -9.16 31.67 -28.57
N GLU A 519 -9.49 30.86 -29.57
CA GLU A 519 -8.96 29.50 -29.68
C GLU A 519 -7.49 29.50 -30.11
N ILE A 520 -7.08 30.39 -31.03
CA ILE A 520 -5.67 30.60 -31.38
C ILE A 520 -4.86 31.06 -30.16
N GLU A 521 -5.37 32.00 -29.36
CA GLU A 521 -4.69 32.45 -28.15
C GLU A 521 -4.53 31.36 -27.09
N LYS A 522 -5.52 30.46 -26.95
CA LYS A 522 -5.41 29.29 -26.07
C LYS A 522 -4.35 28.32 -26.57
N LEU A 523 -4.34 28.02 -27.87
CA LEU A 523 -3.34 27.15 -28.49
C LEU A 523 -1.93 27.72 -28.31
N ASP A 524 -1.72 29.02 -28.52
CA ASP A 524 -0.41 29.67 -28.31
C ASP A 524 0.07 29.57 -26.87
N LYS A 525 -0.83 29.72 -25.89
CA LYS A 525 -0.51 29.52 -24.47
C LYS A 525 -0.15 28.07 -24.17
N GLU A 526 -0.85 27.12 -24.78
CA GLU A 526 -0.61 25.69 -24.57
C GLU A 526 0.69 25.21 -25.27
N MET A 527 0.96 25.64 -26.50
CA MET A 527 2.24 25.39 -27.19
C MET A 527 3.42 25.97 -26.41
N LYS A 528 3.29 27.21 -25.89
CA LYS A 528 4.34 27.84 -25.07
C LYS A 528 4.58 27.11 -23.75
N ARG A 529 3.53 26.52 -23.17
CA ARG A 529 3.65 25.67 -21.98
C ARG A 529 4.37 24.36 -22.35
N LYS A 530 3.98 23.67 -23.42
CA LYS A 530 4.57 22.38 -23.84
C LYS A 530 6.00 22.49 -24.38
N SER A 531 6.39 23.65 -24.92
CA SER A 531 7.77 23.90 -25.37
C SER A 531 8.74 24.23 -24.23
N SER A 532 8.24 24.55 -23.03
CA SER A 532 9.08 24.73 -21.84
C SER A 532 9.49 23.37 -21.26
N VAL A 533 10.79 23.23 -20.91
CA VAL A 533 11.47 21.95 -20.62
C VAL A 533 10.92 21.22 -19.38
N ASP A 534 10.17 21.89 -18.50
CA ASP A 534 9.76 21.37 -17.18
C ASP A 534 8.30 20.90 -17.08
N VAL A 535 7.61 20.63 -18.19
CA VAL A 535 6.23 20.15 -18.13
C VAL A 535 6.17 18.62 -18.17
N GLN A 536 5.65 18.05 -17.09
CA GLN A 536 5.31 16.63 -16.97
C GLN A 536 4.31 16.26 -18.07
N SER A 537 4.71 15.33 -18.95
CA SER A 537 3.94 14.89 -20.12
C SER A 537 2.62 14.22 -19.70
N SER A 538 1.52 14.46 -20.42
CA SER A 538 0.22 13.77 -20.24
C SER A 538 0.26 12.27 -20.60
N MET A 539 1.43 11.71 -20.88
CA MET A 539 1.62 10.35 -21.43
C MET A 539 1.65 9.24 -20.37
N ASP A 540 1.36 9.52 -19.10
CA ASP A 540 1.22 8.50 -18.05
C ASP A 540 0.03 7.54 -18.32
N PHE A 541 -0.86 7.86 -19.29
CA PHE A 541 -2.04 7.06 -19.61
C PHE A 541 -1.84 6.01 -20.73
N LEU A 542 -0.73 6.05 -21.48
CA LEU A 542 -0.60 5.26 -22.74
C LEU A 542 0.63 4.35 -22.84
N LEU A 543 1.49 4.29 -21.83
CA LEU A 543 2.66 3.40 -21.86
C LEU A 543 2.26 1.99 -21.37
N PRO A 544 2.31 0.94 -22.21
CA PRO A 544 2.28 -0.43 -21.70
C PRO A 544 3.60 -0.69 -20.97
N GLU A 545 3.54 -1.27 -19.78
CA GLU A 545 4.71 -1.86 -19.16
C GLU A 545 5.25 -2.94 -20.09
N PHE A 546 6.42 -2.73 -20.68
CA PHE A 546 7.13 -3.77 -21.44
C PHE A 546 7.49 -4.91 -20.48
N SER A 547 6.59 -5.89 -20.43
CA SER A 547 6.70 -7.10 -19.61
C SER A 547 8.03 -7.81 -19.87
N THR A 548 8.68 -8.19 -18.78
CA THR A 548 9.93 -8.95 -18.74
C THR A 548 9.67 -10.39 -19.18
N ALA A 549 9.78 -10.65 -20.49
CA ALA A 549 9.97 -12.01 -20.97
C ALA A 549 11.47 -12.36 -20.94
N THR A 550 11.85 -13.30 -20.07
CA THR A 550 13.17 -13.92 -20.04
C THR A 550 13.45 -14.62 -21.38
N PRO A 551 14.53 -14.32 -22.13
CA PRO A 551 14.86 -15.13 -23.29
C PRO A 551 15.64 -16.37 -22.86
N ALA A 552 15.08 -17.53 -23.20
CA ALA A 552 15.76 -18.81 -23.15
C ALA A 552 17.04 -18.81 -24.01
N SER A 553 18.01 -19.56 -23.53
CA SER A 553 19.28 -19.98 -24.14
C SER A 553 19.41 -19.77 -25.66
N GLN A 554 20.14 -18.74 -26.08
CA GLN A 554 20.96 -18.81 -27.30
C GLN A 554 22.23 -17.99 -27.09
N GLY A 555 23.36 -18.70 -27.03
CA GLY A 555 24.71 -18.17 -26.89
C GLY A 555 25.05 -17.19 -28.00
N GLY A 556 25.11 -15.92 -27.64
CA GLY A 556 25.55 -14.83 -28.51
C GLY A 556 25.92 -13.64 -27.65
N ASN A 557 27.12 -13.09 -27.89
CA ASN A 557 27.70 -12.00 -27.09
C ASN A 557 26.75 -10.77 -27.02
N PRO A 558 26.23 -10.36 -25.84
CA PRO A 558 25.19 -9.34 -25.68
C PRO A 558 25.58 -7.96 -26.23
N SER A 559 26.87 -7.60 -26.19
CA SER A 559 27.38 -6.34 -26.78
C SER A 559 27.09 -6.23 -28.28
N ARG A 560 27.12 -7.34 -29.03
CA ARG A 560 26.75 -7.33 -30.46
C ARG A 560 25.25 -7.18 -30.66
N ARG A 561 24.42 -7.75 -29.77
CA ARG A 561 22.95 -7.58 -29.82
C ARG A 561 22.55 -6.13 -29.55
N LEU A 562 23.19 -5.46 -28.60
CA LEU A 562 22.98 -4.03 -28.31
C LEU A 562 23.37 -3.13 -29.48
N VAL A 563 24.54 -3.35 -30.10
CA VAL A 563 24.96 -2.62 -31.30
C VAL A 563 24.02 -2.88 -32.48
N ASN A 564 23.52 -4.11 -32.63
CA ASN A 564 22.55 -4.46 -33.67
C ASN A 564 21.17 -3.82 -33.43
N VAL A 565 20.71 -3.71 -32.18
CA VAL A 565 19.47 -2.98 -31.84
C VAL A 565 19.63 -1.50 -32.10
N LEU A 566 20.77 -0.89 -31.73
CA LEU A 566 21.08 0.51 -32.05
C LEU A 566 21.19 0.75 -33.56
N GLY A 567 21.75 -0.20 -34.32
CA GLY A 567 21.84 -0.14 -35.78
C GLY A 567 20.54 -0.48 -36.52
N TRP A 568 19.60 -1.20 -35.89
CA TRP A 568 18.25 -1.41 -36.40
C TRP A 568 17.38 -0.17 -36.13
N LEU A 569 17.49 0.41 -34.93
CA LEU A 569 16.81 1.66 -34.55
C LEU A 569 17.29 2.85 -35.37
N SER A 570 18.56 2.90 -35.79
CA SER A 570 19.04 3.92 -36.73
C SER A 570 18.44 3.79 -38.14
N LYS A 571 17.70 2.71 -38.42
CA LYS A 571 17.08 2.40 -39.71
C LYS A 571 15.55 2.33 -39.66
N LEU A 572 14.92 2.50 -38.49
CA LEU A 572 13.47 2.67 -38.43
C LEU A 572 13.09 4.07 -38.94
N GLN A 573 12.74 4.14 -40.22
CA GLN A 573 11.77 5.11 -40.69
C GLN A 573 10.40 4.44 -40.57
N VAL A 574 9.58 4.86 -39.61
CA VAL A 574 8.16 4.55 -39.65
C VAL A 574 7.58 5.41 -40.76
N GLY A 575 7.32 4.80 -41.91
CA GLY A 575 6.73 5.49 -43.07
C GLY A 575 5.36 6.07 -42.72
N GLU A 576 5.03 7.19 -43.36
CA GLU A 576 3.78 7.95 -43.16
C GLU A 576 2.50 7.20 -43.55
N GLU A 577 2.60 6.01 -44.14
CA GLU A 577 1.45 5.24 -44.63
C GLU A 577 1.31 3.92 -43.87
N ASN A 578 0.50 3.92 -42.80
CA ASN A 578 -0.35 2.78 -42.37
C ASN A 578 -1.05 3.02 -41.02
N PHE A 579 -1.80 4.12 -40.89
CA PHE A 579 -2.73 4.30 -39.76
C PHE A 579 -4.14 4.73 -40.19
N SER A 580 -4.58 4.37 -41.41
CA SER A 580 -5.97 4.62 -41.85
C SER A 580 -6.92 3.43 -41.69
N GLN A 581 -6.49 2.28 -41.13
CA GLN A 581 -7.35 1.07 -41.11
C GLN A 581 -7.60 0.40 -39.74
N THR A 582 -7.34 1.05 -38.60
CA THR A 582 -7.63 0.42 -37.28
C THR A 582 -8.50 1.24 -36.32
N SER A 583 -9.18 2.30 -36.76
CA SER A 583 -10.29 2.85 -35.97
C SER A 583 -11.60 2.15 -36.35
N GLY A 584 -11.93 1.08 -35.63
CA GLY A 584 -13.18 0.33 -35.76
C GLY A 584 -14.41 1.11 -35.30
N TYR A 585 -14.82 2.12 -36.06
CA TYR A 585 -16.16 2.69 -36.00
C TYR A 585 -16.80 2.59 -37.39
N ARG A 586 -17.53 1.48 -37.60
CA ARG A 586 -18.46 1.33 -38.71
C ARG A 586 -19.82 1.80 -38.21
N SER A 587 -20.20 3.04 -38.51
CA SER A 587 -21.59 3.48 -38.37
C SER A 587 -22.36 2.98 -39.59
N GLU A 588 -23.14 1.92 -39.41
CA GLU A 588 -24.14 1.48 -40.38
C GLU A 588 -25.25 2.55 -40.44
N LEU A 589 -25.38 3.17 -41.61
CA LEU A 589 -26.60 3.84 -42.04
C LEU A 589 -27.05 3.09 -43.29
N ASP A 590 -28.20 2.42 -43.17
CA ASP A 590 -28.88 1.76 -44.28
C ASP A 590 -29.19 2.77 -45.40
N PRO A 591 -28.93 2.44 -46.67
CA PRO A 591 -29.40 3.24 -47.78
C PRO A 591 -30.90 2.99 -48.03
N ASP A 592 -31.65 4.09 -48.07
CA ASP A 592 -33.03 4.16 -48.51
C ASP A 592 -33.15 3.62 -49.96
N PRO A 593 -34.03 2.65 -50.26
CA PRO A 593 -34.16 2.07 -51.58
C PRO A 593 -35.15 2.90 -52.40
N ASN A 594 -34.69 4.00 -52.99
CA ASN A 594 -35.33 4.62 -54.16
C ASN A 594 -34.40 5.66 -54.77
N ASP A 595 -33.59 5.22 -55.74
CA ASP A 595 -33.29 6.02 -56.93
C ASP A 595 -32.72 5.06 -57.99
N LEU A 596 -33.66 4.47 -58.73
CA LEU A 596 -33.44 3.85 -60.03
C LEU A 596 -33.68 4.92 -61.10
N ASN A 597 -32.90 4.81 -62.19
CA ASN A 597 -32.96 5.57 -63.45
C ASN A 597 -32.23 6.92 -63.37
N GLU A 598 -31.24 7.24 -64.23
CA GLU A 598 -30.92 6.80 -65.59
C GLU A 598 -29.42 6.98 -65.84
#